data_AF-K1SR09-F1
#
_entry.id   AF-K1SR09-F1
#
_cell.length_a   1.000
_cell.length_b   1.000
_cell.length_c   1.000
_cell.angle_alpha   90.00
_cell.angle_beta   90.00
_cell.angle_gamma   90.00
#
_symmetry.space_group_name_H-M   'P 1'
#
loop_
_entity.id
_entity.type
_entity.pdbx_description
1 polymer ?
#
loop_
_entity_poly.entity_id
_entity_poly.type
_entity_poly.pdbx_seq_one_letter_code
_entity_poly.pdbx_strand_id
1 'polypeptide(L)'
;NQVRPYLKLENVRDGVFYVANKLYGITFTQLDNLPLPHPDAQAFECKDKDGSHLGVLYMDFFPRASKKGGAWCGSYRSQTYKDGKKVAPVVTVVCNFTKPAAGQPALLSADEANTLFHEFGHALHNLFKDVHYYGVASVPRDFVELPSQIDEHWAFEPEVLNVYAKHYQTG
;
A
#
# COMPACT_ATOMS: atom_id res chain seq x y z
N ASN A 1 -3.83 15.59 18.77
CA ASN A 1 -3.02 14.48 18.21
C ASN A 1 -2.17 13.79 19.28
N GLN A 2 -2.78 13.19 20.31
CA GLN A 2 -2.05 12.40 21.32
C GLN A 2 -1.59 11.03 20.82
N VAL A 3 -2.19 10.53 19.73
CA VAL A 3 -1.90 9.20 19.15
C VAL A 3 -0.74 9.20 18.12
N ARG A 4 -0.36 10.37 17.58
CA ARG A 4 0.71 10.49 16.56
C ARG A 4 2.01 9.75 16.92
N PRO A 5 2.51 9.80 18.16
CA PRO A 5 3.72 9.07 18.55
C PRO A 5 3.65 7.54 18.39
N TYR A 6 2.45 6.97 18.29
CA TYR A 6 2.22 5.54 18.11
C TYR A 6 2.11 5.13 16.64
N LEU A 7 1.93 6.10 15.73
CA LEU A 7 1.63 5.86 14.32
C LEU A 7 2.85 6.18 13.46
N LYS A 8 3.99 5.53 13.77
CA LYS A 8 5.19 5.62 12.93
C LYS A 8 4.89 5.01 11.55
N LEU A 9 5.19 5.74 10.47
CA LEU A 9 4.85 5.36 9.09
C LEU A 9 5.21 3.91 8.76
N GLU A 10 6.43 3.48 9.08
CA GLU A 10 6.90 2.12 8.82
C GLU A 10 6.05 1.08 9.55
N ASN A 11 5.65 1.37 10.79
CA ASN A 11 4.77 0.48 11.54
C ASN A 11 3.38 0.43 10.88
N VAL A 12 2.79 1.57 10.52
CA VAL A 12 1.46 1.60 9.86
C VAL A 12 1.50 0.82 8.54
N ARG A 13 2.56 0.99 7.74
CA ARG A 13 2.81 0.19 6.52
C ARG A 13 2.88 -1.30 6.84
N ASP A 14 3.60 -1.69 7.87
CA ASP A 14 3.69 -3.09 8.28
C ASP A 14 2.33 -3.60 8.81
N GLY A 15 1.49 -2.71 9.35
CA GLY A 15 0.10 -2.97 9.70
C GLY A 15 -0.78 -3.32 8.49
N VAL A 16 -0.70 -2.55 7.40
CA VAL A 16 -1.45 -2.89 6.17
C VAL A 16 -0.98 -4.23 5.58
N PHE A 17 0.33 -4.52 5.63
CA PHE A 17 0.87 -5.81 5.20
C PHE A 17 0.44 -6.96 6.12
N TYR A 18 0.37 -6.73 7.43
CA TYR A 18 -0.15 -7.71 8.39
C TYR A 18 -1.60 -8.10 8.07
N VAL A 19 -2.47 -7.11 7.84
CA VAL A 19 -3.87 -7.35 7.50
C VAL A 19 -3.98 -8.14 6.20
N ALA A 20 -3.23 -7.75 5.17
CA ALA A 20 -3.20 -8.46 3.90
C ALA A 20 -2.77 -9.92 4.06
N ASN A 21 -1.75 -10.17 4.88
CA ASN A 21 -1.29 -11.52 5.18
C ASN A 21 -2.34 -12.34 5.93
N LYS A 22 -3.01 -11.75 6.93
CA LYS A 22 -4.05 -12.44 7.70
C LYS A 22 -5.28 -12.80 6.87
N LEU A 23 -5.71 -11.89 5.99
CA LEU A 23 -6.91 -12.10 5.18
C LEU A 23 -6.65 -13.00 3.96
N TYR A 24 -5.50 -12.83 3.31
CA TYR A 24 -5.25 -13.42 1.98
C TYR A 24 -4.02 -14.33 1.91
N GLY A 25 -3.19 -14.36 2.94
CA GLY A 25 -1.95 -15.16 2.97
C GLY A 25 -0.81 -14.58 2.13
N ILE A 26 -0.99 -13.40 1.53
CA ILE A 26 0.05 -12.77 0.69
C ILE A 26 1.18 -12.20 1.56
N THR A 27 2.36 -12.04 0.96
CA THR A 27 3.55 -11.52 1.65
C THR A 27 4.24 -10.44 0.83
N PHE A 28 4.86 -9.49 1.53
CA PHE A 28 5.57 -8.36 0.92
C PHE A 28 7.04 -8.39 1.34
N THR A 29 7.95 -8.43 0.38
CA THR A 29 9.40 -8.42 0.62
C THR A 29 10.02 -7.20 -0.06
N GLN A 30 10.77 -6.39 0.68
CA GLN A 30 11.41 -5.20 0.12
C GLN A 30 12.42 -5.56 -0.97
N LEU A 31 12.46 -4.75 -2.04
CA LEU A 31 13.38 -4.88 -3.17
C LEU A 31 14.30 -3.67 -3.24
N ASP A 32 15.60 -3.88 -3.02
CA ASP A 32 16.59 -2.80 -2.98
C ASP A 32 17.35 -2.62 -4.32
N ASN A 33 17.11 -3.51 -5.29
CA ASN A 33 17.83 -3.58 -6.57
C ASN A 33 16.99 -3.19 -7.79
N LEU A 34 15.91 -2.42 -7.58
CA LEU A 34 15.05 -1.92 -8.64
C LEU A 34 15.19 -0.40 -8.85
N PRO A 35 15.00 0.10 -10.09
CA PRO A 35 14.87 1.53 -10.31
C PRO A 35 13.61 2.05 -9.62
N LEU A 36 13.79 3.06 -8.78
CA LEU A 36 12.69 3.71 -8.07
C LEU A 36 12.19 4.94 -8.85
N PRO A 37 10.88 5.26 -8.80
CA PRO A 37 10.37 6.50 -9.40
C PRO A 37 10.89 7.76 -8.69
N HIS A 38 11.34 7.63 -7.44
CA HIS A 38 11.99 8.66 -6.65
C HIS A 38 12.86 8.01 -5.56
N PRO A 39 14.00 8.60 -5.13
CA PRO A 39 14.85 8.02 -4.09
C PRO A 39 14.17 7.77 -2.74
N ASP A 40 13.10 8.52 -2.43
CA ASP A 40 12.32 8.34 -1.21
C ASP A 40 11.24 7.23 -1.33
N ALA A 41 11.03 6.65 -2.52
CA ALA A 41 10.05 5.58 -2.72
C ALA A 41 10.58 4.23 -2.23
N GLN A 42 9.68 3.31 -1.95
CA GLN A 42 9.99 1.93 -1.58
C GLN A 42 9.39 0.97 -2.62
N ALA A 43 10.04 -0.17 -2.83
CA ALA A 43 9.57 -1.22 -3.72
C ALA A 43 9.46 -2.54 -2.97
N PHE A 44 8.38 -3.30 -3.24
CA PHE A 44 8.12 -4.59 -2.61
C PHE A 44 7.70 -5.62 -3.66
N GLU A 45 8.27 -6.81 -3.58
CA GLU A 45 7.70 -8.00 -4.21
C GLU A 45 6.49 -8.46 -3.40
N CYS A 46 5.36 -8.66 -4.07
CA CYS A 46 4.19 -9.31 -3.51
C CYS A 46 4.13 -10.76 -4.00
N LYS A 47 4.06 -11.71 -3.06
CA LYS A 47 3.84 -13.13 -3.35
C LYS A 47 2.52 -13.61 -2.79
N ASP A 48 1.88 -14.50 -3.54
CA ASP A 48 0.68 -15.22 -3.08
C ASP A 48 1.05 -16.26 -2.01
N LYS A 49 0.04 -16.83 -1.35
CA LYS A 49 0.17 -17.83 -0.28
C LYS A 49 0.92 -19.10 -0.71
N ASP A 50 0.92 -19.41 -2.00
CA ASP A 50 1.64 -20.55 -2.59
C ASP A 50 3.09 -20.21 -2.97
N GLY A 51 3.53 -18.96 -2.72
CA GLY A 51 4.84 -18.45 -3.05
C GLY A 51 4.98 -17.94 -4.50
N SER A 52 3.91 -18.01 -5.32
CA SER A 52 3.92 -17.47 -6.67
C SER A 52 4.00 -15.94 -6.68
N HIS A 53 4.60 -15.39 -7.73
CA HIS A 53 4.76 -13.94 -7.87
C HIS A 53 3.42 -13.29 -8.25
N LEU A 54 2.87 -12.47 -7.34
CA LEU A 54 1.61 -11.77 -7.55
C LEU A 54 1.81 -10.38 -8.18
N GLY A 55 2.91 -9.70 -7.88
CA GLY A 55 3.25 -8.41 -8.50
C GLY A 55 4.32 -7.63 -7.77
N VAL A 56 4.52 -6.38 -8.21
CA VAL A 56 5.40 -5.41 -7.55
C VAL A 56 4.58 -4.23 -7.07
N LEU A 57 4.81 -3.80 -5.84
CA LEU A 57 4.20 -2.62 -5.23
C LEU A 57 5.27 -1.56 -4.98
N TYR A 58 5.06 -0.36 -5.54
CA TYR A 58 5.79 0.84 -5.14
C TYR A 58 4.97 1.63 -4.11
N MET A 59 5.63 2.21 -3.11
CA MET A 59 5.01 3.12 -2.16
C MET A 59 5.81 4.42 -2.08
N ASP A 60 5.15 5.55 -2.34
CA ASP A 60 5.76 6.88 -2.37
C ASP A 60 4.99 7.84 -1.46
N PHE A 61 5.49 8.02 -0.23
CA PHE A 61 4.73 8.62 0.86
C PHE A 61 4.82 10.14 0.97
N PHE A 62 5.92 10.75 0.51
CA PHE A 62 6.26 12.12 0.89
C PHE A 62 5.94 13.14 -0.22
N PRO A 63 5.55 14.38 0.15
CA PRO A 63 5.34 15.46 -0.79
C PRO A 63 6.65 16.00 -1.36
N ARG A 64 6.58 16.53 -2.57
CA ARG A 64 7.67 17.23 -3.26
C ARG A 64 7.09 18.12 -4.35
N ALA A 65 7.83 19.15 -4.77
CA ALA A 65 7.35 20.18 -5.71
C ALA A 65 6.81 19.61 -7.04
N SER A 66 7.41 18.52 -7.54
CA SER A 66 7.00 17.86 -8.78
C SER A 66 5.85 16.86 -8.62
N LYS A 67 5.34 16.64 -7.42
CA LYS A 67 4.31 15.64 -7.09
C LYS A 67 3.00 16.33 -6.75
N LYS A 68 1.91 15.88 -7.39
CA LYS A 68 0.56 16.36 -7.09
C LYS A 68 0.17 16.02 -5.65
N GLY A 69 -0.57 16.92 -4.99
CA GLY A 69 -1.15 16.66 -3.67
C GLY A 69 -2.26 15.60 -3.69
N GLY A 70 -2.65 15.11 -2.51
CA GLY A 70 -3.64 14.05 -2.31
C GLY A 70 -3.01 12.69 -2.04
N ALA A 71 -3.83 11.63 -2.09
CA ALA A 71 -3.39 10.25 -2.10
C ALA A 71 -4.10 9.52 -3.24
N TRP A 72 -3.45 8.51 -3.82
CA TRP A 72 -4.04 7.66 -4.85
C TRP A 72 -3.24 6.37 -5.03
N CYS A 73 -3.93 5.33 -5.48
CA CYS A 73 -3.34 4.12 -6.05
C CYS A 73 -3.42 4.13 -7.58
N GLY A 74 -2.37 3.63 -8.23
CA GLY A 74 -2.29 3.49 -9.67
C GLY A 74 -1.49 2.25 -10.10
N SER A 75 -1.19 2.14 -11.39
CA SER A 75 -0.35 1.07 -11.92
C SER A 75 0.56 1.60 -13.02
N TYR A 76 1.85 1.26 -12.97
CA TYR A 76 2.78 1.44 -14.08
C TYR A 76 2.53 0.40 -15.18
N ARG A 77 2.07 -0.79 -14.77
CA ARG A 77 1.62 -1.86 -15.66
C ARG A 77 0.45 -2.58 -15.02
N SER A 78 -0.67 -2.66 -15.71
CA SER A 78 -1.81 -3.47 -15.27
C SER A 78 -1.52 -4.96 -15.41
N GLN A 79 -2.23 -5.78 -14.62
CA GLN A 79 -2.24 -7.22 -14.87
C GLN A 79 -2.81 -7.49 -16.27
N THR A 80 -2.18 -8.41 -17.00
CA THR A 80 -2.63 -8.82 -18.33
C THR A 80 -2.23 -10.27 -18.62
N TYR A 81 -2.56 -10.76 -19.81
CA TYR A 81 -2.08 -12.03 -20.35
C TYR A 81 -1.32 -11.78 -21.65
N LYS A 82 -0.15 -12.41 -21.78
CA LYS A 82 0.63 -12.43 -23.01
C LYS A 82 0.99 -13.87 -23.35
N ASP A 83 0.63 -14.31 -24.55
CA ASP A 83 0.88 -15.68 -25.03
C ASP A 83 0.37 -16.76 -24.05
N GLY A 84 -0.83 -16.53 -23.49
CA GLY A 84 -1.47 -17.43 -22.52
C GLY A 84 -0.85 -17.41 -21.11
N LYS A 85 0.14 -16.55 -20.84
CA LYS A 85 0.79 -16.43 -19.53
C LYS A 85 0.36 -15.15 -18.84
N LYS A 86 0.03 -15.27 -17.55
CA LYS A 86 -0.28 -14.11 -16.69
C LYS A 86 0.97 -13.24 -16.55
N VAL A 87 0.80 -11.95 -16.78
CA VAL A 87 1.82 -10.92 -16.55
C VAL A 87 1.41 -10.13 -15.31
N ALA A 88 2.22 -10.21 -14.28
CA ALA A 88 1.93 -9.59 -12.99
C ALA A 88 1.90 -8.04 -13.09
N PRO A 89 0.99 -7.37 -12.35
CA PRO A 89 0.90 -5.92 -12.31
C PRO A 89 2.13 -5.30 -11.61
N VAL A 90 2.34 -4.03 -11.92
CA VAL A 90 3.25 -3.14 -11.20
C VAL A 90 2.41 -1.99 -10.68
N VAL A 91 2.11 -2.02 -9.39
CA VAL A 91 1.16 -1.15 -8.68
C VAL A 91 1.93 -0.05 -7.95
N THR A 92 1.33 1.12 -7.77
CA THR A 92 1.91 2.20 -6.97
C THR A 92 0.86 2.77 -6.01
N VAL A 93 1.23 2.92 -4.75
CA VAL A 93 0.51 3.70 -3.75
C VAL A 93 1.25 5.02 -3.55
N VAL A 94 0.54 6.12 -3.67
CA VAL A 94 1.11 7.46 -3.56
C VAL A 94 0.36 8.24 -2.49
N CYS A 95 1.11 8.78 -1.53
CA CYS A 95 0.57 9.63 -0.47
C CYS A 95 1.37 10.94 -0.40
N ASN A 96 0.93 11.88 0.44
CA ASN A 96 1.63 13.14 0.69
C ASN A 96 1.73 13.42 2.20
N PHE A 97 2.19 12.44 2.96
CA PHE A 97 2.37 12.54 4.41
C PHE A 97 3.54 13.48 4.74
N THR A 98 3.42 14.21 5.85
CA THR A 98 4.44 15.20 6.22
C THR A 98 5.82 14.54 6.34
N LYS A 99 6.79 15.00 5.52
CA LYS A 99 8.17 14.51 5.59
C LYS A 99 8.77 14.90 6.95
N PRO A 100 9.41 13.97 7.68
CA PRO A 100 9.98 14.28 8.98
C PRO A 100 11.21 15.19 8.83
N ALA A 101 11.52 15.91 9.91
CA ALA A 101 12.82 16.57 10.02
C ALA A 101 13.96 15.53 10.01
N ALA A 102 15.16 15.97 9.63
CA ALA A 102 16.32 15.08 9.60
C ALA A 102 16.54 14.38 10.96
N GLY A 103 16.67 13.05 10.93
CA GLY A 103 16.85 12.22 12.13
C GLY A 103 15.57 11.96 12.95
N GLN A 104 14.41 12.45 12.51
CA GLN A 104 13.12 12.18 13.15
C GLN A 104 12.31 11.14 12.36
N PRO A 105 11.47 10.32 13.01
CA PRO A 105 10.58 9.41 12.31
C PRO A 105 9.41 10.15 11.65
N ALA A 106 8.89 9.59 10.56
CA ALA A 106 7.62 10.02 10.00
C ALA A 106 6.48 9.52 10.91
N LEU A 107 5.76 10.44 11.54
CA LEU A 107 4.63 10.14 12.41
C LEU A 107 3.34 10.57 11.72
N LEU A 108 2.41 9.64 11.53
CA LEU A 108 1.15 9.85 10.85
C LEU A 108 0.07 10.34 11.82
N SER A 109 -0.83 11.21 11.37
CA SER A 109 -2.13 11.37 12.02
C SER A 109 -2.98 10.11 11.86
N ALA A 110 -4.08 10.02 12.61
CA ALA A 110 -5.05 8.95 12.41
C ALA A 110 -5.61 8.98 10.97
N ASP A 111 -5.92 10.16 10.43
CA ASP A 111 -6.43 10.29 9.06
C ASP A 111 -5.39 9.87 8.01
N GLU A 112 -4.11 10.19 8.21
CA GLU A 112 -3.01 9.75 7.35
C GLU A 112 -2.85 8.22 7.40
N ALA A 113 -3.00 7.61 8.59
CA ALA A 113 -3.00 6.16 8.74
C ALA A 113 -4.19 5.52 8.02
N ASN A 114 -5.41 6.03 8.20
CA ASN A 114 -6.61 5.53 7.50
C ASN A 114 -6.47 5.68 5.98
N THR A 115 -5.91 6.81 5.51
CA THR A 115 -5.63 7.05 4.10
C THR A 115 -4.68 5.98 3.53
N LEU A 116 -3.68 5.53 4.30
CA LEU A 116 -2.79 4.47 3.84
C LEU A 116 -3.54 3.14 3.66
N PHE A 117 -4.41 2.77 4.60
CA PHE A 117 -5.28 1.59 4.45
C PHE A 117 -6.19 1.71 3.22
N HIS A 118 -6.85 2.86 3.05
CA HIS A 118 -7.69 3.13 1.87
C HIS A 118 -6.94 2.89 0.55
N GLU A 119 -5.79 3.56 0.36
CA GLU A 119 -5.03 3.41 -0.89
C GLU A 119 -4.46 2.00 -1.07
N PHE A 120 -4.15 1.33 0.04
CA PHE A 120 -3.69 -0.04 0.00
C PHE A 120 -4.80 -1.03 -0.39
N GLY A 121 -6.06 -0.78 -0.03
CA GLY A 121 -7.20 -1.55 -0.53
C GLY A 121 -7.35 -1.47 -2.06
N HIS A 122 -7.11 -0.30 -2.66
CA HIS A 122 -7.00 -0.19 -4.11
C HIS A 122 -5.78 -0.95 -4.67
N ALA A 123 -4.66 -1.00 -3.94
CA ALA A 123 -3.48 -1.76 -4.35
C ALA A 123 -3.78 -3.26 -4.36
N LEU A 124 -4.44 -3.78 -3.33
CA LEU A 124 -4.92 -5.17 -3.26
C LEU A 124 -5.85 -5.48 -4.44
N HIS A 125 -6.79 -4.59 -4.73
CA HIS A 125 -7.69 -4.75 -5.88
C HIS A 125 -6.91 -4.86 -7.21
N ASN A 126 -5.81 -4.11 -7.39
CA ASN A 126 -4.99 -4.24 -8.60
C ASN A 126 -4.07 -5.46 -8.60
N LEU A 127 -3.51 -5.85 -7.44
CA LEU A 127 -2.64 -7.02 -7.30
C LEU A 127 -3.40 -8.33 -7.57
N PHE A 128 -4.64 -8.44 -7.10
CA PHE A 128 -5.46 -9.64 -7.27
C PHE A 128 -6.16 -9.76 -8.62
N LYS A 129 -6.03 -8.78 -9.51
CA LYS A 129 -6.64 -8.88 -10.84
C LYS A 129 -6.18 -10.15 -11.55
N ASP A 130 -7.15 -10.85 -12.11
CA ASP A 130 -6.92 -12.00 -12.98
C ASP A 130 -7.91 -11.96 -14.13
N VAL A 131 -7.62 -11.08 -15.09
CA VAL A 131 -8.51 -10.76 -16.20
C VAL A 131 -7.74 -10.93 -17.50
N HIS A 132 -8.35 -11.60 -18.48
CA HIS A 132 -7.74 -11.88 -19.79
C HIS A 132 -7.85 -10.70 -20.75
N TYR A 133 -8.91 -9.90 -20.65
CA TYR A 133 -9.20 -8.82 -21.57
C TYR A 133 -9.16 -7.47 -20.85
N TYR A 134 -8.28 -6.59 -21.31
CA TYR A 134 -8.08 -5.28 -20.69
C TYR A 134 -9.36 -4.44 -20.57
N GLY A 135 -10.23 -4.51 -21.59
CA GLY A 135 -11.48 -3.72 -21.64
C GLY A 135 -12.54 -4.09 -20.58
N VAL A 136 -12.37 -5.19 -19.86
CA VAL A 136 -13.29 -5.62 -18.78
C VAL A 136 -12.61 -5.69 -17.41
N ALA A 137 -11.38 -5.20 -17.30
CA ALA A 137 -10.61 -5.21 -16.05
C ALA A 137 -10.90 -4.01 -15.14
N SER A 138 -11.74 -3.07 -15.58
CA SER A 138 -12.19 -1.92 -14.81
C SER A 138 -13.56 -2.16 -14.19
N VAL A 139 -13.78 -1.62 -13.01
CA VAL A 139 -15.09 -1.58 -12.34
C VAL A 139 -15.76 -0.21 -12.52
N PRO A 140 -17.09 -0.13 -12.40
CA PRO A 140 -17.82 1.14 -12.32
C PRO A 140 -17.26 2.09 -11.25
N ARG A 141 -17.39 3.40 -11.49
CA ARG A 141 -16.85 4.43 -10.60
C ARG A 141 -17.50 4.41 -9.20
N ASP A 142 -18.75 4.00 -9.10
CA ASP A 142 -19.47 3.83 -7.83
C ASP A 142 -19.08 2.55 -7.07
N PHE A 143 -18.35 1.64 -7.71
CA PHE A 143 -17.85 0.40 -7.08
C PHE A 143 -16.35 0.44 -6.76
N VAL A 144 -15.58 1.32 -7.43
CA VAL A 144 -14.11 1.33 -7.30
C VAL A 144 -13.62 1.60 -5.88
N GLU A 145 -14.42 2.32 -5.09
CA GLU A 145 -14.14 2.68 -3.69
C GLU A 145 -14.49 1.56 -2.69
N LEU A 146 -15.28 0.55 -3.09
CA LEU A 146 -15.68 -0.50 -2.16
C LEU A 146 -14.46 -1.26 -1.58
N PRO A 147 -13.46 -1.69 -2.38
CA PRO A 147 -12.29 -2.38 -1.83
C PRO A 147 -11.44 -1.51 -0.90
N SER A 148 -11.29 -0.22 -1.20
CA SER A 148 -10.51 0.71 -0.36
C SER A 148 -11.23 0.98 0.98
N GLN A 149 -12.53 1.23 0.94
CA GLN A 149 -13.33 1.47 2.15
C GLN A 149 -13.47 0.24 3.05
N ILE A 150 -13.48 -0.97 2.47
CA ILE A 150 -13.42 -2.20 3.29
C ILE A 150 -12.10 -2.27 4.06
N ASP A 151 -10.99 -1.86 3.44
CA ASP A 151 -9.67 -1.94 4.07
C ASP A 151 -9.50 -0.91 5.20
N GLU A 152 -10.17 0.24 5.10
CA GLU A 152 -10.23 1.27 6.17
C GLU A 152 -10.74 0.71 7.51
N HIS A 153 -11.66 -0.25 7.50
CA HIS A 153 -12.19 -0.84 8.73
C HIS A 153 -11.10 -1.45 9.62
N TRP A 154 -10.04 -1.98 9.01
CA TRP A 154 -8.94 -2.61 9.75
C TRP A 154 -7.97 -1.60 10.36
N ALA A 155 -7.96 -0.35 9.90
CA ALA A 155 -7.02 0.66 10.37
C ALA A 155 -7.09 0.85 11.88
N PHE A 156 -8.28 0.76 12.47
CA PHE A 156 -8.51 1.00 13.91
C PHE A 156 -9.10 -0.19 14.65
N GLU A 157 -9.11 -1.37 14.05
CA GLU A 157 -9.50 -2.60 14.74
C GLU A 157 -8.51 -2.89 15.88
N PRO A 158 -8.95 -3.12 17.13
CA PRO A 158 -8.04 -3.30 18.27
C PRO A 158 -6.97 -4.37 18.06
N GLU A 159 -7.29 -5.48 17.39
CA GLU A 159 -6.29 -6.51 17.08
C GLU A 159 -5.16 -5.96 16.19
N VAL A 160 -5.51 -5.19 15.16
CA VAL A 160 -4.55 -4.63 14.21
C VAL A 160 -3.77 -3.49 14.84
N LEU A 161 -4.43 -2.61 15.62
CA LEU A 161 -3.75 -1.55 16.37
C LEU A 161 -2.67 -2.10 17.29
N ASN A 162 -2.92 -3.22 17.98
CA ASN A 162 -1.90 -3.85 18.84
C ASN A 162 -0.66 -4.32 18.08
N VAL A 163 -0.75 -4.52 16.76
CA VAL A 163 0.38 -4.92 15.92
C VAL A 163 1.28 -3.72 15.63
N TYR A 164 0.70 -2.58 15.25
CA TYR A 164 1.46 -1.48 14.66
C TYR A 164 1.47 -0.16 15.46
N ALA A 165 0.49 0.09 16.32
CA ALA A 165 0.35 1.33 17.08
C ALA A 165 1.29 1.35 18.30
N LYS A 166 2.59 1.36 18.04
CA LYS A 166 3.68 1.29 19.02
C LYS A 166 4.37 2.64 19.13
N HIS A 167 4.62 3.09 20.36
CA HIS A 167 5.24 4.38 20.61
C HIS A 167 6.66 4.39 20.04
N TYR A 168 6.96 5.34 19.16
CA TYR A 168 8.17 5.33 18.35
C TYR A 168 9.49 5.30 19.13
N GLN A 169 9.49 5.71 20.41
CA GLN A 169 10.66 5.68 21.30
C GLN A 169 10.69 4.49 22.25
N THR A 170 9.53 4.00 22.68
CA THR A 170 9.44 3.06 23.81
C THR A 170 8.97 1.67 23.42
N GLY A 171 8.47 1.49 22.19
CA GLY A 171 7.84 0.25 21.74
C GLY A 171 6.41 0.14 22.23
#